data_AF-A0A7S0TJV3-F1
#
_entry.id   AF-A0A7S0TJV3-F1
#
_cell.length_a   1.000
_cell.length_b   1.000
_cell.length_c   1.000
_cell.angle_alpha   90.00
_cell.angle_beta   90.00
_cell.angle_gamma   90.00
#
_symmetry.space_group_name_H-M   'P 1'
#
loop_
_entity.id
_entity.type
_entity.pdbx_description
1 polymer ?
#
loop_
_entity_poly.entity_id
_entity_poly.type
_entity_poly.pdbx_seq_one_letter_code
_entity_poly.pdbx_strand_id
1 'polypeptide(L)'
;QGSQGASVCVACSPGNSTNATGATNESQCLAVCLPGSFGAGGLAPCFPCDRGYYAGVERSHACAPCARDTYAENASSVECLPCPAGTGNAGVNSSNASDCLPFCSVGRFSAAAGIEPCSPCQNGTFAPAVRQEQCTPCAAGSTSGEEATECFACQAGSSARSGDPNCTVCAVGTSQGLDGQEECALCPNGKYANATGQTVCTACPGDLNTQLPGADREDLCQPLCAEGTFSATGLKPSVGASCTNCSAGKRSEVLFGATACVDCSAGTSSREGSGTCDDCTAGYFSGDVAEFCLACPAGTSSGG
;
A
#
# COMPACT_ATOMS: atom_id res chain seq x y z
N GLN A 1 9.84 20.19 -79.98
CA GLN A 1 8.36 20.19 -80.12
C GLN A 1 7.80 20.39 -78.72
N GLY A 2 7.27 21.58 -78.45
CA GLY A 2 6.72 21.94 -77.15
C GLY A 2 5.31 21.36 -77.01
N SER A 3 5.08 20.60 -75.96
CA SER A 3 3.74 20.24 -75.51
C SER A 3 3.03 21.52 -75.07
N GLN A 4 2.09 22.01 -75.89
CA GLN A 4 1.17 23.08 -75.49
C GLN A 4 0.47 22.64 -74.20
N GLY A 5 0.50 23.46 -73.15
CA GLY A 5 -0.30 23.24 -71.95
C GLY A 5 -1.78 23.37 -72.30
N ALA A 6 -2.62 22.48 -71.79
CA ALA A 6 -4.07 22.60 -71.96
C ALA A 6 -4.57 23.90 -71.32
N SER A 7 -5.50 24.59 -71.97
CA SER A 7 -6.11 25.83 -71.45
C SER A 7 -7.03 25.60 -70.24
N VAL A 8 -7.41 24.34 -69.98
CA VAL A 8 -8.26 23.91 -68.87
C VAL A 8 -7.79 22.54 -68.37
N CYS A 9 -7.78 22.33 -67.05
CA CYS A 9 -7.54 21.02 -66.46
C CYS A 9 -8.76 20.12 -66.65
N VAL A 10 -8.56 18.91 -67.18
CA VAL A 10 -9.61 17.90 -67.31
C VAL A 10 -9.63 17.05 -66.04
N ALA A 11 -10.81 16.92 -65.42
CA ALA A 11 -10.98 16.04 -64.26
C ALA A 11 -10.93 14.57 -64.69
N CYS A 12 -10.37 13.70 -63.84
CA CYS A 12 -10.48 12.26 -64.05
C CYS A 12 -11.95 11.81 -64.02
N SER A 13 -12.25 10.74 -64.73
CA SER A 13 -13.56 10.07 -64.67
C SER A 13 -13.94 9.69 -63.23
N PRO A 14 -15.25 9.64 -62.89
CA PRO A 14 -15.71 9.26 -61.55
C PRO A 14 -15.08 7.94 -61.08
N GLY A 15 -14.57 7.92 -59.84
CA GLY A 15 -13.88 6.76 -59.28
C GLY A 15 -12.38 6.67 -59.60
N ASN A 16 -11.83 7.59 -60.39
CA ASN A 16 -10.39 7.66 -60.68
C ASN A 16 -9.75 8.94 -60.14
N SER A 17 -8.46 8.88 -59.85
CA SER A 17 -7.65 10.02 -59.39
C SER A 17 -6.18 9.85 -59.77
N THR A 18 -5.42 10.94 -59.72
CA THR A 18 -3.96 10.91 -59.89
C THR A 18 -3.27 10.71 -58.54
N ASN A 19 -2.07 10.11 -58.57
CA ASN A 19 -1.24 9.87 -57.37
C ASN A 19 -0.47 11.12 -56.91
N ALA A 20 -0.25 12.08 -57.82
CA ALA A 20 0.44 13.34 -57.56
C ALA A 20 -0.17 14.49 -58.39
N THR A 21 0.20 15.72 -58.05
CA THR A 21 -0.15 16.92 -58.83
C THR A 21 0.62 16.97 -60.16
N GLY A 22 0.08 17.64 -61.17
CA GLY A 22 0.75 17.83 -62.47
C GLY A 22 0.63 16.67 -63.46
N ALA A 23 -0.48 15.92 -63.43
CA ALA A 23 -0.73 14.89 -64.43
C ALA A 23 -0.74 15.47 -65.85
N THR A 24 -0.02 14.82 -66.77
CA THR A 24 0.20 15.22 -68.15
C THR A 24 -0.67 14.46 -69.15
N ASN A 25 -1.32 13.36 -68.72
CA ASN A 25 -2.23 12.57 -69.56
C ASN A 25 -3.25 11.75 -68.76
N GLU A 26 -4.32 11.31 -69.43
CA GLU A 26 -5.43 10.55 -68.84
C GLU A 26 -5.01 9.17 -68.29
N SER A 27 -3.92 8.58 -68.80
CA SER A 27 -3.37 7.33 -68.26
C SER A 27 -2.86 7.43 -66.82
N GLN A 28 -2.68 8.64 -66.29
CA GLN A 28 -2.34 8.88 -64.88
C GLN A 28 -3.56 8.95 -63.96
N CYS A 29 -4.79 8.91 -64.50
CA CYS A 29 -6.03 8.76 -63.75
C CYS A 29 -6.25 7.28 -63.39
N LEU A 30 -5.70 6.87 -62.26
CA LEU A 30 -5.80 5.50 -61.74
C LEU A 30 -7.08 5.31 -60.93
N ALA A 31 -7.65 4.10 -60.97
CA ALA A 31 -8.83 3.76 -60.18
C ALA A 31 -8.57 3.88 -58.68
N VAL A 32 -9.51 4.45 -57.94
CA VAL A 32 -9.49 4.52 -56.48
C VAL A 32 -9.72 3.13 -55.90
N CYS A 33 -8.91 2.75 -54.91
CA CYS A 33 -9.15 1.52 -54.17
C CYS A 33 -10.41 1.67 -53.32
N LEU A 34 -11.37 0.78 -53.57
CA LEU A 34 -12.61 0.69 -52.81
C LEU A 34 -12.37 0.03 -51.45
N PRO A 35 -13.29 0.19 -50.48
CA PRO A 35 -13.22 -0.52 -49.21
C PRO A 35 -12.97 -2.02 -49.39
N GLY A 36 -12.15 -2.59 -48.50
CA GLY A 36 -11.65 -3.97 -48.58
C GLY A 36 -10.40 -4.13 -49.46
N SER A 37 -9.86 -3.04 -50.01
CA SER A 37 -8.61 -3.08 -50.78
C SER A 37 -7.73 -1.87 -50.48
N PHE A 38 -6.44 -2.01 -50.72
CA PHE A 38 -5.46 -0.96 -50.56
C PHE A 38 -4.51 -0.88 -51.75
N GLY A 39 -3.90 0.28 -51.96
CA GLY A 39 -2.92 0.48 -53.04
C GLY A 39 -1.99 1.65 -52.73
N ALA A 40 -0.90 1.78 -53.47
CA ALA A 40 0.03 2.89 -53.30
C ALA A 40 -0.70 4.22 -53.56
N GLY A 41 -0.72 5.13 -52.58
CA GLY A 41 -1.49 6.39 -52.69
C GLY A 41 -3.01 6.18 -52.79
N GLY A 42 -3.52 4.97 -52.51
CA GLY A 42 -4.94 4.64 -52.47
C GLY A 42 -5.52 4.39 -53.86
N LEU A 43 -4.65 4.12 -54.83
CA LEU A 43 -4.98 3.98 -56.23
C LEU A 43 -4.46 2.65 -56.77
N ALA A 44 -5.00 2.22 -57.92
CA ALA A 44 -4.65 0.97 -58.57
C ALA A 44 -3.14 0.86 -58.89
N PRO A 45 -2.55 -0.36 -58.86
CA PRO A 45 -3.19 -1.65 -58.60
C PRO A 45 -3.62 -1.79 -57.13
N CYS A 46 -4.87 -2.22 -56.91
CA CYS A 46 -5.45 -2.42 -55.59
C CYS A 46 -5.35 -3.88 -55.19
N PHE A 47 -4.87 -4.12 -53.97
CA PHE A 47 -4.71 -5.44 -53.38
C PHE A 47 -5.76 -5.65 -52.30
N PRO A 48 -6.40 -6.83 -52.23
CA PRO A 48 -7.36 -7.12 -51.18
C PRO A 48 -6.69 -7.13 -49.81
N CYS A 49 -7.42 -6.74 -48.77
CA CYS A 49 -6.96 -6.97 -47.40
C CYS A 49 -6.95 -8.48 -47.09
N ASP A 50 -5.88 -8.96 -46.48
CA ASP A 50 -5.82 -10.32 -45.96
C ASP A 50 -6.77 -10.51 -44.77
N ARG A 51 -7.06 -11.76 -44.42
CA ARG A 51 -7.85 -12.09 -43.23
C ARG A 51 -7.19 -11.51 -41.98
N GLY A 52 -8.02 -11.07 -41.03
CA GLY A 52 -7.56 -10.33 -39.85
C GLY A 52 -7.23 -8.86 -40.09
N TYR A 53 -7.40 -8.36 -41.32
CA TYR A 53 -7.25 -6.95 -41.66
C TYR A 53 -8.48 -6.43 -42.41
N TYR A 54 -8.67 -5.11 -42.36
CA TYR A 54 -9.78 -4.44 -43.04
C TYR A 54 -9.37 -3.09 -43.63
N ALA A 55 -10.16 -2.60 -44.58
CA ALA A 55 -10.06 -1.24 -45.11
C ALA A 55 -11.47 -0.67 -45.28
N GLY A 56 -11.91 0.19 -44.34
CA GLY A 56 -13.29 0.69 -44.33
C GLY A 56 -13.55 1.92 -45.19
N VAL A 57 -12.50 2.53 -45.75
CA VAL A 57 -12.60 3.77 -46.52
C VAL A 57 -12.01 3.61 -47.92
N GLU A 58 -12.54 4.38 -48.86
CA GLU A 58 -11.92 4.55 -50.17
C GLU A 58 -10.52 5.15 -50.05
N ARG A 59 -9.69 4.93 -51.08
CA ARG A 59 -8.30 5.39 -51.15
C ARG A 59 -7.41 4.88 -50.01
N SER A 60 -7.74 3.72 -49.43
CA SER A 60 -6.92 3.13 -48.38
C SER A 60 -5.51 2.84 -48.89
N HIS A 61 -4.52 3.34 -48.15
CA HIS A 61 -3.09 3.14 -48.46
C HIS A 61 -2.52 1.86 -47.83
N ALA A 62 -3.22 1.30 -46.84
CA ALA A 62 -2.90 0.06 -46.15
C ALA A 62 -4.17 -0.51 -45.52
N CYS A 63 -4.15 -1.80 -45.21
CA CYS A 63 -5.20 -2.42 -44.39
C CYS A 63 -4.85 -2.29 -42.91
N ALA A 64 -5.85 -1.95 -42.10
CA ALA A 64 -5.71 -1.90 -40.65
C ALA A 64 -5.95 -3.30 -40.05
N PRO A 65 -5.15 -3.75 -39.07
CA PRO A 65 -5.42 -5.01 -38.38
C PRO A 65 -6.70 -4.89 -37.55
N CYS A 66 -7.43 -6.00 -37.42
CA CYS A 66 -8.51 -6.09 -36.45
C CYS A 66 -7.96 -5.90 -35.05
N ALA A 67 -8.59 -5.01 -34.28
CA ALA A 67 -8.22 -4.75 -32.90
C ALA A 67 -8.59 -5.95 -32.01
N ARG A 68 -8.11 -5.95 -30.77
CA ARG A 68 -8.53 -6.93 -29.75
C ARG A 68 -10.05 -6.98 -29.68
N ASP A 69 -10.59 -8.17 -29.42
CA ASP A 69 -12.02 -8.47 -29.31
C ASP A 69 -12.78 -8.34 -30.65
N THR A 70 -12.05 -8.22 -31.75
CA THR A 70 -12.59 -8.24 -33.12
C THR A 70 -11.78 -9.17 -34.03
N TYR A 71 -12.37 -9.61 -35.13
CA TYR A 71 -11.74 -10.51 -36.10
C TYR A 71 -12.25 -10.25 -37.52
N ALA A 72 -11.51 -10.70 -38.53
CA ALA A 72 -11.96 -10.68 -39.93
C ALA A 72 -11.68 -12.03 -40.61
N GLU A 73 -12.75 -12.80 -40.84
CA GLU A 73 -12.67 -14.13 -41.45
C GLU A 73 -12.51 -14.12 -42.97
N ASN A 74 -12.90 -13.03 -43.62
CA ASN A 74 -12.86 -12.94 -45.07
C ASN A 74 -11.77 -11.97 -45.52
N ALA A 75 -11.12 -12.29 -46.63
CA ALA A 75 -10.32 -11.31 -47.35
C ALA A 75 -11.23 -10.17 -47.84
N SER A 76 -10.64 -9.01 -48.05
CA SER A 76 -11.36 -7.78 -48.42
C SER A 76 -12.44 -7.34 -47.43
N SER A 77 -12.24 -7.63 -46.15
CA SER A 77 -13.13 -7.10 -45.11
C SER A 77 -13.09 -5.56 -45.09
N VAL A 78 -14.26 -4.95 -44.98
CA VAL A 78 -14.41 -3.49 -44.87
C VAL A 78 -14.48 -3.03 -43.41
N GLU A 79 -14.69 -3.97 -42.49
CA GLU A 79 -14.71 -3.78 -41.04
C GLU A 79 -14.37 -5.10 -40.35
N CYS A 80 -14.06 -5.05 -39.06
CA CYS A 80 -13.87 -6.24 -38.25
C CYS A 80 -15.15 -6.61 -37.51
N LEU A 81 -15.44 -7.91 -37.46
CA LEU A 81 -16.55 -8.46 -36.73
C LEU A 81 -16.20 -8.54 -35.23
N PRO A 82 -17.10 -8.15 -34.32
CA PRO A 82 -16.87 -8.30 -32.89
C PRO A 82 -16.94 -9.77 -32.48
N CYS A 83 -16.12 -10.16 -31.49
CA CYS A 83 -16.29 -11.44 -30.82
C CYS A 83 -17.68 -11.52 -30.13
N PRO A 84 -18.30 -12.71 -30.06
CA PRO A 84 -19.55 -12.92 -29.33
C PRO A 84 -19.47 -12.45 -27.86
N ALA A 85 -20.62 -12.07 -27.29
CA ALA A 85 -20.68 -11.64 -25.89
C ALA A 85 -20.12 -12.70 -24.93
N GLY A 86 -19.27 -12.28 -24.00
CA GLY A 86 -18.60 -13.17 -23.06
C GLY A 86 -17.34 -13.86 -23.62
N THR A 87 -16.91 -13.50 -24.83
CA THR A 87 -15.69 -14.04 -25.46
C THR A 87 -14.81 -12.93 -26.00
N GLY A 88 -13.52 -13.22 -26.19
CA GLY A 88 -12.56 -12.29 -26.78
C GLY A 88 -11.33 -13.03 -27.28
N ASN A 89 -10.44 -12.31 -27.95
CA ASN A 89 -9.17 -12.85 -28.43
C ASN A 89 -8.00 -12.11 -27.74
N ALA A 90 -6.83 -12.75 -27.71
CA ALA A 90 -5.69 -12.23 -26.94
C ALA A 90 -4.97 -11.04 -27.62
N GLY A 91 -5.16 -10.86 -28.93
CA GLY A 91 -4.31 -10.01 -29.75
C GLY A 91 -5.05 -9.27 -30.87
N VAL A 92 -4.27 -8.52 -31.65
CA VAL A 92 -4.74 -7.91 -32.90
C VAL A 92 -4.64 -8.93 -34.04
N ASN A 93 -5.21 -8.61 -35.21
CA ASN A 93 -5.15 -9.39 -36.46
C ASN A 93 -5.82 -10.78 -36.46
N SER A 94 -6.74 -11.04 -35.53
CA SER A 94 -7.48 -12.30 -35.50
C SER A 94 -8.26 -12.53 -36.80
N SER A 95 -8.07 -13.72 -37.37
CA SER A 95 -8.56 -14.09 -38.71
C SER A 95 -9.64 -15.17 -38.68
N ASN A 96 -10.04 -15.60 -37.48
CA ASN A 96 -11.04 -16.64 -37.26
C ASN A 96 -11.90 -16.34 -36.02
N ALA A 97 -13.20 -16.61 -36.10
CA ALA A 97 -14.10 -16.52 -34.96
C ALA A 97 -13.72 -17.50 -33.83
N SER A 98 -13.02 -18.59 -34.15
CA SER A 98 -12.52 -19.57 -33.17
C SER A 98 -11.46 -19.01 -32.21
N ASP A 99 -10.83 -17.88 -32.57
CA ASP A 99 -9.88 -17.20 -31.68
C ASP A 99 -10.60 -16.45 -30.55
N CYS A 100 -11.92 -16.27 -30.64
CA CYS A 100 -12.76 -15.70 -29.59
C CYS A 100 -13.02 -16.77 -28.52
N LEU A 101 -12.17 -16.80 -27.49
CA LEU A 101 -12.26 -17.72 -26.37
C LEU A 101 -13.12 -17.11 -25.22
N PRO A 102 -13.76 -17.95 -24.39
CA PRO A 102 -14.54 -17.47 -23.25
C PRO A 102 -13.70 -16.67 -22.26
N PHE A 103 -14.29 -15.63 -21.67
CA PHE A 103 -13.69 -14.91 -20.55
C PHE A 103 -13.58 -15.81 -19.32
N CYS A 104 -12.51 -15.65 -18.55
CA CYS A 104 -12.42 -16.24 -17.23
C CYS A 104 -13.59 -15.77 -16.37
N SER A 105 -14.24 -16.71 -15.69
CA SER A 105 -15.23 -16.40 -14.67
C SER A 105 -14.58 -15.68 -13.48
N VAL A 106 -15.40 -15.07 -12.62
CA VAL A 106 -14.95 -14.57 -11.31
C VAL A 106 -14.20 -15.67 -10.53
N GLY A 107 -13.25 -15.26 -9.69
CA GLY A 107 -12.37 -16.18 -8.97
C GLY A 107 -11.24 -16.79 -9.81
N ARG A 108 -11.21 -16.55 -11.13
CA ARG A 108 -10.20 -17.09 -12.05
C ARG A 108 -9.60 -15.97 -12.90
N PHE A 109 -8.41 -16.22 -13.42
CA PHE A 109 -7.67 -15.27 -14.25
C PHE A 109 -6.89 -15.95 -15.37
N SER A 110 -6.48 -15.18 -16.36
CA SER A 110 -5.53 -15.62 -17.38
C SER A 110 -4.72 -14.43 -17.88
N ALA A 111 -3.38 -14.50 -17.79
CA ALA A 111 -2.51 -13.45 -18.32
C ALA A 111 -2.67 -13.25 -19.84
N ALA A 112 -3.24 -14.23 -20.55
CA ALA A 112 -3.63 -14.10 -21.94
C ALA A 112 -4.99 -13.39 -22.05
N ALA A 113 -5.02 -12.08 -21.81
CA ALA A 113 -6.20 -11.22 -21.98
C ALA A 113 -7.47 -11.59 -21.16
N GLY A 114 -7.31 -12.39 -20.10
CA GLY A 114 -8.42 -12.83 -19.25
C GLY A 114 -9.37 -13.81 -19.94
N ILE A 115 -8.89 -14.55 -20.94
CA ILE A 115 -9.63 -15.60 -21.63
C ILE A 115 -9.03 -16.99 -21.36
N GLU A 116 -9.81 -18.04 -21.59
CA GLU A 116 -9.39 -19.43 -21.41
C GLU A 116 -8.07 -19.76 -22.14
N PRO A 117 -7.19 -20.62 -21.57
CA PRO A 117 -7.38 -21.40 -20.34
C PRO A 117 -7.16 -20.59 -19.05
N CYS A 118 -8.11 -20.67 -18.11
CA CYS A 118 -8.08 -19.89 -16.88
C CYS A 118 -7.48 -20.65 -15.68
N SER A 119 -6.71 -19.93 -14.86
CA SER A 119 -6.15 -20.41 -13.58
C SER A 119 -6.96 -19.86 -12.39
N PRO A 120 -7.14 -20.64 -11.31
CA PRO A 120 -7.80 -20.16 -10.11
C PRO A 120 -6.94 -19.13 -9.37
N CYS A 121 -7.57 -18.12 -8.77
CA CYS A 121 -6.90 -17.29 -7.79
C CYS A 121 -6.52 -18.11 -6.56
N GLN A 122 -5.29 -17.93 -6.11
CA GLN A 122 -4.76 -18.59 -4.92
C GLN A 122 -5.19 -17.84 -3.65
N ASN A 123 -5.12 -18.49 -2.49
CA ASN A 123 -5.39 -17.84 -1.20
C ASN A 123 -4.64 -16.51 -1.06
N GLY A 124 -5.30 -15.52 -0.44
CA GLY A 124 -4.78 -14.16 -0.31
C GLY A 124 -4.93 -13.32 -1.57
N THR A 125 -5.50 -13.86 -2.65
CA THR A 125 -5.84 -13.13 -3.87
C THR A 125 -7.29 -13.41 -4.31
N PHE A 126 -7.86 -12.50 -5.09
CA PHE A 126 -9.24 -12.61 -5.57
C PHE A 126 -9.42 -12.01 -6.97
N ALA A 127 -10.46 -12.45 -7.67
CA ALA A 127 -10.86 -11.91 -8.97
C ALA A 127 -12.36 -11.54 -8.92
N PRO A 128 -12.71 -10.26 -8.70
CA PRO A 128 -14.09 -9.85 -8.44
C PRO A 128 -14.97 -9.78 -9.70
N ALA A 129 -14.36 -9.83 -10.88
CA ALA A 129 -15.04 -9.66 -12.16
C ALA A 129 -14.57 -10.73 -13.15
N VAL A 130 -15.37 -10.94 -14.19
CA VAL A 130 -14.96 -11.76 -15.34
C VAL A 130 -13.80 -11.09 -16.09
N ARG A 131 -13.07 -11.88 -16.88
CA ARG A 131 -11.99 -11.40 -17.76
C ARG A 131 -10.83 -10.72 -17.02
N GLN A 132 -10.45 -11.27 -15.87
CA GLN A 132 -9.28 -10.79 -15.14
C GLN A 132 -7.99 -11.33 -15.76
N GLU A 133 -7.03 -10.43 -16.00
CA GLU A 133 -5.69 -10.81 -16.49
C GLU A 133 -4.76 -11.27 -15.36
N GLN A 134 -5.11 -10.93 -14.11
CA GLN A 134 -4.38 -11.29 -12.90
C GLN A 134 -5.33 -11.28 -11.70
N CYS A 135 -4.99 -12.05 -10.66
CA CYS A 135 -5.67 -11.93 -9.37
C CYS A 135 -5.18 -10.69 -8.62
N THR A 136 -6.09 -10.04 -7.92
CA THR A 136 -5.78 -8.89 -7.06
C THR A 136 -5.46 -9.41 -5.67
N PRO A 137 -4.35 -9.01 -5.01
CA PRO A 137 -4.10 -9.39 -3.63
C PRO A 137 -5.12 -8.76 -2.69
N CYS A 138 -5.47 -9.47 -1.62
CA CYS A 138 -6.26 -8.90 -0.54
C CYS A 138 -5.49 -7.75 0.13
N ALA A 139 -6.22 -6.69 0.47
CA ALA A 139 -5.68 -5.58 1.24
C ALA A 139 -5.24 -6.04 2.64
N ALA A 140 -4.35 -5.28 3.26
CA ALA A 140 -3.91 -5.58 4.62
C ALA A 140 -5.12 -5.64 5.58
N GLY A 141 -5.05 -6.60 6.49
CA GLY A 141 -6.13 -6.96 7.41
C GLY A 141 -7.21 -7.87 6.80
N SER A 142 -7.07 -8.32 5.56
CA SER A 142 -8.02 -9.23 4.93
C SER A 142 -7.34 -10.37 4.19
N THR A 143 -8.02 -11.51 4.07
CA THR A 143 -7.54 -12.67 3.31
C THR A 143 -8.66 -13.29 2.48
N SER A 144 -8.32 -14.26 1.65
CA SER A 144 -9.27 -14.97 0.79
C SER A 144 -8.87 -16.44 0.64
N GLY A 145 -9.84 -17.31 0.31
CA GLY A 145 -9.57 -18.69 -0.10
C GLY A 145 -9.25 -18.81 -1.59
N GLU A 146 -9.14 -20.05 -2.08
CA GLU A 146 -9.00 -20.33 -3.51
C GLU A 146 -10.27 -19.94 -4.28
N GLU A 147 -10.09 -19.54 -5.54
CA GLU A 147 -11.18 -19.09 -6.42
C GLU A 147 -12.06 -17.97 -5.84
N ALA A 148 -11.50 -17.17 -4.92
CA ALA A 148 -12.24 -16.12 -4.25
C ALA A 148 -12.60 -14.96 -5.18
N THR A 149 -13.79 -14.43 -4.96
CA THR A 149 -14.35 -13.25 -5.66
C THR A 149 -14.26 -11.98 -4.81
N GLU A 150 -13.95 -12.13 -3.52
CA GLU A 150 -13.81 -11.06 -2.54
C GLU A 150 -12.86 -11.49 -1.42
N CYS A 151 -12.43 -10.53 -0.60
CA CYS A 151 -11.64 -10.76 0.60
C CYS A 151 -12.50 -10.58 1.84
N PHE A 152 -12.17 -11.32 2.89
CA PHE A 152 -12.80 -11.21 4.20
C PHE A 152 -11.81 -10.65 5.22
N ALA A 153 -12.30 -9.77 6.09
CA ALA A 153 -11.50 -9.15 7.14
C ALA A 153 -11.09 -10.18 8.21
N CYS A 154 -9.84 -10.09 8.65
CA CYS A 154 -9.36 -10.81 9.82
C CYS A 154 -10.10 -10.31 11.05
N GLN A 155 -10.64 -11.25 11.82
CA GLN A 155 -11.36 -10.94 13.06
C GLN A 155 -10.40 -10.43 14.13
N ALA A 156 -10.95 -9.68 15.08
CA ALA A 156 -10.21 -9.20 16.24
C ALA A 156 -9.36 -10.32 16.89
N GLY A 157 -8.12 -9.98 17.25
CA GLY A 157 -7.12 -10.95 17.73
C GLY A 157 -6.34 -11.63 16.61
N SER A 158 -6.54 -11.25 15.35
CA SER A 158 -5.72 -11.70 14.22
C SER A 158 -5.38 -10.55 13.29
N SER A 159 -4.33 -10.73 12.50
CA SER A 159 -3.90 -9.76 11.50
C SER A 159 -3.42 -10.45 10.22
N ALA A 160 -3.37 -9.71 9.12
CA ALA A 160 -2.82 -10.18 7.85
C ALA A 160 -2.17 -9.02 7.11
N ARG A 161 -1.01 -9.23 6.50
CA ARG A 161 -0.44 -8.27 5.56
C ARG A 161 -1.10 -8.43 4.18
N SER A 162 -0.85 -7.46 3.31
CA SER A 162 -1.37 -7.51 1.94
C SER A 162 -0.92 -8.79 1.24
N GLY A 163 -1.89 -9.54 0.70
CA GLY A 163 -1.65 -10.80 0.00
C GLY A 163 -1.34 -12.00 0.90
N ASP A 164 -1.42 -11.87 2.23
CA ASP A 164 -1.28 -13.03 3.11
C ASP A 164 -2.41 -14.04 2.84
N PRO A 165 -2.08 -15.35 2.81
CA PRO A 165 -3.06 -16.37 2.48
C PRO A 165 -4.04 -16.66 3.63
N ASN A 166 -3.69 -16.30 4.86
CA ASN A 166 -4.48 -16.58 6.06
C ASN A 166 -4.29 -15.49 7.12
N CYS A 167 -5.33 -15.26 7.92
CA CYS A 167 -5.23 -14.43 9.12
C CYS A 167 -4.32 -15.10 10.15
N THR A 168 -3.31 -14.37 10.61
CA THR A 168 -2.37 -14.82 11.64
C THR A 168 -2.86 -14.33 12.99
N VAL A 169 -3.08 -15.26 13.93
CA VAL A 169 -3.45 -14.92 15.31
C VAL A 169 -2.35 -14.12 15.99
N CYS A 170 -2.73 -13.12 16.78
CA CYS A 170 -1.79 -12.33 17.55
C CYS A 170 -1.02 -13.23 18.52
N ALA A 171 0.32 -13.13 18.50
CA ALA A 171 1.16 -13.84 19.45
C ALA A 171 1.02 -13.25 20.86
N VAL A 172 1.45 -13.99 21.88
CA VAL A 172 1.62 -13.42 23.23
C VAL A 172 2.50 -12.17 23.18
N GLY A 173 2.26 -11.23 24.09
CA GLY A 173 2.85 -9.89 24.06
C GLY A 173 2.19 -8.92 23.08
N THR A 174 1.30 -9.39 22.21
CA THR A 174 0.56 -8.54 21.27
C THR A 174 -0.95 -8.67 21.43
N SER A 175 -1.69 -7.63 21.06
CA SER A 175 -3.15 -7.68 21.01
C SER A 175 -3.71 -6.80 19.90
N GLN A 176 -4.95 -7.08 19.51
CA GLN A 176 -5.61 -6.39 18.42
C GLN A 176 -7.14 -6.45 18.63
N GLY A 177 -7.79 -5.31 18.87
CA GLY A 177 -9.21 -5.26 19.29
C GLY A 177 -10.27 -4.98 18.22
N LEU A 178 -9.88 -4.86 16.96
CA LEU A 178 -10.70 -4.41 15.82
C LEU A 178 -10.54 -5.34 14.61
N ASP A 179 -11.61 -5.65 13.90
CA ASP A 179 -11.46 -6.41 12.66
C ASP A 179 -10.63 -5.64 11.61
N GLY A 180 -9.96 -6.37 10.73
CA GLY A 180 -9.33 -5.79 9.55
C GLY A 180 -7.96 -5.14 9.78
N GLN A 181 -7.18 -5.56 10.79
CA GLN A 181 -5.86 -4.97 11.01
C GLN A 181 -4.71 -5.68 10.33
N GLU A 182 -3.73 -4.89 9.89
CA GLU A 182 -2.53 -5.37 9.22
C GLU A 182 -1.53 -6.06 10.15
N GLU A 183 -1.51 -5.66 11.42
CA GLU A 183 -0.57 -6.16 12.41
C GLU A 183 -1.15 -6.13 13.83
N CYS A 184 -0.66 -7.04 14.68
CA CYS A 184 -0.96 -7.06 16.10
C CYS A 184 -0.06 -6.08 16.85
N ALA A 185 -0.67 -5.16 17.61
CA ALA A 185 0.07 -4.15 18.35
C ALA A 185 0.70 -4.76 19.62
N LEU A 186 1.95 -4.40 19.91
CA LEU A 186 2.59 -4.75 21.18
C LEU A 186 1.79 -4.18 22.35
N CYS A 187 1.71 -4.95 23.44
CA CYS A 187 1.12 -4.43 24.66
C CYS A 187 1.93 -3.24 25.18
N PRO A 188 1.30 -2.08 25.42
CA PRO A 188 2.02 -0.92 25.94
C PRO A 188 2.54 -1.18 27.35
N ASN A 189 3.47 -0.34 27.81
CA ASN A 189 4.04 -0.46 29.15
C ASN A 189 2.94 -0.53 30.22
N GLY A 190 3.11 -1.46 31.15
CA GLY A 190 2.15 -1.71 32.24
C GLY A 190 0.99 -2.60 31.84
N LYS A 191 1.05 -3.22 30.67
CA LYS A 191 0.12 -4.25 30.21
C LYS A 191 0.86 -5.43 29.63
N TYR A 192 0.21 -6.59 29.62
CA TYR A 192 0.72 -7.82 29.07
C TYR A 192 -0.35 -8.61 28.30
N ALA A 193 0.07 -9.52 27.42
CA ALA A 193 -0.80 -10.47 26.75
C ALA A 193 -0.21 -11.89 26.88
N ASN A 194 -0.82 -12.74 27.69
CA ASN A 194 -0.34 -14.09 28.00
C ASN A 194 -1.02 -15.21 27.21
N ALA A 195 -1.92 -14.86 26.28
CA ALA A 195 -2.57 -15.81 25.39
C ALA A 195 -2.50 -15.33 23.94
N THR A 196 -2.48 -16.29 23.01
CA THR A 196 -2.61 -15.97 21.59
C THR A 196 -4.02 -15.49 21.27
N GLY A 197 -4.14 -14.64 20.25
CA GLY A 197 -5.44 -14.12 19.82
C GLY A 197 -6.08 -13.10 20.76
N GLN A 198 -5.31 -12.51 21.68
CA GLN A 198 -5.85 -11.52 22.60
C GLN A 198 -6.32 -10.27 21.85
N THR A 199 -7.54 -9.84 22.17
CA THR A 199 -8.12 -8.61 21.60
C THR A 199 -7.76 -7.36 22.40
N VAL A 200 -7.32 -7.57 23.64
CA VAL A 200 -6.92 -6.52 24.57
C VAL A 200 -5.80 -7.01 25.46
N CYS A 201 -4.84 -6.13 25.74
CA CYS A 201 -3.81 -6.39 26.74
C CYS A 201 -4.38 -6.26 28.16
N THR A 202 -4.02 -7.23 29.00
CA THR A 202 -4.34 -7.25 30.43
C THR A 202 -3.46 -6.24 31.16
N ALA A 203 -4.04 -5.42 32.04
CA ALA A 203 -3.26 -4.51 32.87
C ALA A 203 -2.43 -5.28 33.91
N CYS A 204 -1.23 -4.80 34.22
CA CYS A 204 -0.48 -5.28 35.37
C CYS A 204 -1.29 -5.02 36.66
N PRO A 205 -1.22 -5.93 37.65
CA PRO A 205 -1.96 -5.76 38.90
C PRO A 205 -1.36 -4.62 39.75
N GLY A 206 -2.22 -3.82 40.38
CA GLY A 206 -1.81 -2.69 41.22
C GLY A 206 -1.04 -1.62 40.43
N ASP A 207 0.04 -1.10 41.03
CA ASP A 207 0.89 -0.05 40.44
C ASP A 207 2.16 -0.64 39.76
N LEU A 208 2.11 -1.92 39.37
CA LEU A 208 3.22 -2.56 38.66
C LEU A 208 3.28 -2.08 37.20
N ASN A 209 4.48 -2.09 36.63
CA ASN A 209 4.72 -1.64 35.26
C ASN A 209 5.73 -2.56 34.54
N THR A 210 5.79 -2.51 33.22
CA THR A 210 6.72 -3.34 32.42
C THR A 210 7.86 -2.48 31.89
N GLN A 211 9.04 -3.08 31.71
CA GLN A 211 10.23 -2.36 31.25
C GLN A 211 10.10 -1.91 29.79
N LEU A 212 9.52 -2.78 28.96
CA LEU A 212 9.35 -2.57 27.53
C LEU A 212 7.92 -2.95 27.12
N PRO A 213 7.44 -2.41 25.99
CA PRO A 213 6.22 -2.89 25.37
C PRO A 213 6.38 -4.36 24.94
N GLY A 214 5.27 -5.07 24.86
CA GLY A 214 5.24 -6.46 24.39
C GLY A 214 5.33 -7.50 25.50
N ALA A 215 5.04 -7.15 26.75
CA ALA A 215 5.10 -8.13 27.83
C ALA A 215 4.12 -9.29 27.58
N ASP A 216 4.63 -10.51 27.64
CA ASP A 216 3.91 -11.73 27.29
C ASP A 216 3.40 -12.53 28.51
N ARG A 217 3.62 -12.02 29.72
CA ARG A 217 3.26 -12.67 31.00
C ARG A 217 3.31 -11.65 32.13
N GLU A 218 2.61 -11.99 33.20
CA GLU A 218 2.42 -11.12 34.38
C GLU A 218 3.69 -10.96 35.23
N ASP A 219 4.58 -11.94 35.25
CA ASP A 219 5.86 -11.88 35.99
C ASP A 219 6.82 -10.80 35.47
N LEU A 220 6.57 -10.28 34.27
CA LEU A 220 7.26 -9.12 33.70
C LEU A 220 6.72 -7.77 34.25
N CYS A 221 5.60 -7.78 34.98
CA CYS A 221 5.12 -6.64 35.72
C CYS A 221 5.96 -6.47 36.99
N GLN A 222 6.79 -5.42 37.01
CA GLN A 222 7.71 -5.12 38.09
C GLN A 222 7.26 -3.89 38.88
N PRO A 223 7.55 -3.83 40.19
CA PRO A 223 7.25 -2.64 40.98
C PRO A 223 8.12 -1.48 40.54
N LEU A 224 7.54 -0.28 40.54
CA LEU A 224 8.26 0.97 40.29
C LEU A 224 9.16 1.33 41.48
N CYS A 225 10.20 2.12 41.22
CA CYS A 225 10.94 2.81 42.27
C CYS A 225 10.01 3.78 42.98
N ALA A 226 9.96 3.71 44.31
CA ALA A 226 9.20 4.64 45.12
C ALA A 226 9.91 6.01 45.17
N GLU A 227 9.22 7.03 45.67
CA GLU A 227 9.79 8.36 45.86
C GLU A 227 11.11 8.33 46.62
N GLY A 228 12.01 9.25 46.26
CA GLY A 228 13.36 9.32 46.81
C GLY A 228 14.30 8.20 46.35
N THR A 229 13.84 7.28 45.49
CA THR A 229 14.67 6.23 44.91
C THR A 229 14.57 6.22 43.38
N PHE A 230 15.63 5.74 42.71
CA PHE A 230 15.69 5.67 41.25
C PHE A 230 16.38 4.40 40.75
N SER A 231 16.14 4.05 39.49
CA SER A 231 16.91 3.04 38.75
C SER A 231 17.01 3.46 37.29
N ALA A 232 17.90 2.85 36.50
CA ALA A 232 18.04 3.21 35.09
C ALA A 232 16.74 3.06 34.26
N THR A 233 15.79 2.22 34.72
CA THR A 233 14.51 1.94 34.04
C THR A 233 13.31 2.48 34.80
N GLY A 234 13.51 3.07 35.99
CA GLY A 234 12.43 3.41 36.92
C GLY A 234 11.78 2.19 37.59
N LEU A 235 12.16 0.97 37.24
CA LEU A 235 11.63 -0.27 37.83
C LEU A 235 12.60 -0.83 38.87
N LYS A 236 12.08 -1.59 39.84
CA LYS A 236 12.94 -2.37 40.73
C LYS A 236 13.72 -3.41 39.91
N PRO A 237 15.05 -3.51 40.06
CA PRO A 237 15.88 -4.31 39.16
C PRO A 237 15.58 -5.82 39.14
N SER A 238 15.00 -6.35 40.21
CA SER A 238 14.57 -7.75 40.34
C SER A 238 13.77 -7.95 41.63
N VAL A 239 13.13 -9.12 41.77
CA VAL A 239 12.45 -9.53 43.01
C VAL A 239 13.48 -9.60 44.14
N GLY A 240 13.51 -8.58 45.00
CA GLY A 240 14.45 -8.46 46.13
C GLY A 240 15.55 -7.39 45.96
N ALA A 241 15.75 -6.87 44.74
CA ALA A 241 16.60 -5.70 44.54
C ALA A 241 15.84 -4.41 44.86
N SER A 242 16.53 -3.49 45.53
CA SER A 242 15.99 -2.18 45.86
C SER A 242 16.48 -1.14 44.86
N CYS A 243 15.67 -0.12 44.62
CA CYS A 243 16.11 1.05 43.87
C CYS A 243 17.18 1.81 44.66
N THR A 244 18.02 2.55 43.96
CA THR A 244 19.09 3.34 44.57
C THR A 244 18.48 4.59 45.18
N ASN A 245 18.82 4.94 46.43
CA ASN A 245 18.38 6.19 47.03
C ASN A 245 18.97 7.40 46.28
N CYS A 246 18.20 8.47 46.17
CA CYS A 246 18.76 9.76 45.84
C CYS A 246 19.70 10.21 46.95
N SER A 247 20.93 10.56 46.59
CA SER A 247 21.91 11.09 47.54
C SER A 247 21.38 12.37 48.21
N ALA A 248 21.89 12.68 49.40
CA ALA A 248 21.61 13.95 50.08
C ALA A 248 21.75 15.16 49.15
N GLY A 249 20.86 16.14 49.31
CA GLY A 249 20.76 17.31 48.45
C GLY A 249 20.12 17.04 47.08
N LYS A 250 19.57 15.84 46.84
CA LYS A 250 18.81 15.49 45.64
C LYS A 250 17.44 14.91 46.00
N ARG A 251 16.52 14.92 45.04
CA ARG A 251 15.21 14.28 45.13
C ARG A 251 14.89 13.46 43.88
N SER A 252 13.95 12.54 43.94
CA SER A 252 13.45 11.85 42.74
C SER A 252 12.69 12.81 41.81
N GLU A 253 12.82 12.62 40.49
CA GLU A 253 12.12 13.43 39.48
C GLU A 253 10.60 13.32 39.54
N VAL A 254 10.11 12.13 39.90
CA VAL A 254 8.70 11.76 39.92
C VAL A 254 8.40 10.95 41.17
N LEU A 255 7.12 10.89 41.55
CA LEU A 255 6.66 10.19 42.74
C LEU A 255 6.86 8.66 42.63
N PHE A 256 6.74 8.11 41.43
CA PHE A 256 6.99 6.70 41.14
C PHE A 256 7.73 6.55 39.81
N GLY A 257 8.68 5.62 39.77
CA GLY A 257 9.37 5.27 38.53
C GLY A 257 10.52 6.20 38.16
N ALA A 258 11.12 6.90 39.12
CA ALA A 258 12.19 7.85 38.80
C ALA A 258 13.39 7.15 38.15
N THR A 259 13.83 7.71 37.01
CA THR A 259 15.01 7.22 36.29
C THR A 259 16.30 7.92 36.73
N ALA A 260 16.17 9.04 37.41
CA ALA A 260 17.26 9.85 37.92
C ALA A 260 16.80 10.70 39.12
N CYS A 261 17.77 11.34 39.76
CA CYS A 261 17.55 12.30 40.84
C CYS A 261 17.90 13.71 40.37
N VAL A 262 17.12 14.68 40.83
CA VAL A 262 17.27 16.11 40.58
C VAL A 262 17.90 16.78 41.79
N ASP A 263 18.81 17.70 41.53
CA ASP A 263 19.46 18.51 42.55
C ASP A 263 18.47 19.48 43.21
N CYS A 264 18.55 19.58 44.53
CA CYS A 264 17.87 20.63 45.28
C CYS A 264 18.59 21.96 45.05
N SER A 265 17.84 22.98 44.66
CA SER A 265 18.36 24.33 44.44
C SER A 265 18.65 25.04 45.76
N ALA A 266 19.50 26.06 45.72
CA ALA A 266 19.76 26.95 46.86
C ALA A 266 18.45 27.42 47.53
N GLY A 267 18.48 27.49 48.87
CA GLY A 267 17.29 27.76 49.68
C GLY A 267 16.45 26.53 50.02
N THR A 268 16.79 25.36 49.48
CA THR A 268 16.16 24.07 49.82
C THR A 268 17.20 23.03 50.28
N SER A 269 16.77 22.00 51.01
CA SER A 269 17.64 20.89 51.41
C SER A 269 16.91 19.55 51.38
N SER A 270 17.65 18.44 51.29
CA SER A 270 17.05 17.11 51.37
C SER A 270 18.02 16.07 51.94
N ARG A 271 17.48 15.12 52.70
CA ARG A 271 18.25 13.97 53.19
C ARG A 271 18.36 12.89 52.12
N GLU A 272 19.29 11.95 52.31
CA GLU A 272 19.36 10.75 51.46
C GLU A 272 18.01 10.02 51.47
N GLY A 273 17.54 9.64 50.27
CA GLY A 273 16.25 8.98 50.08
C GLY A 273 15.04 9.92 50.14
N SER A 274 15.23 11.24 50.13
CA SER A 274 14.10 12.19 50.10
C SER A 274 13.44 12.25 48.71
N GLY A 275 12.11 12.22 48.69
CA GLY A 275 11.30 12.47 47.48
C GLY A 275 11.12 13.95 47.15
N THR A 276 11.41 14.85 48.10
CA THR A 276 11.20 16.29 47.99
C THR A 276 12.44 17.08 48.43
N CYS A 277 12.52 18.33 47.99
CA CYS A 277 13.45 19.32 48.55
C CYS A 277 12.63 20.22 49.46
N ASP A 278 13.03 20.31 50.73
CA ASP A 278 12.31 21.08 51.74
C ASP A 278 12.91 22.48 51.84
N ASP A 279 12.04 23.50 51.88
CA ASP A 279 12.46 24.90 51.98
C ASP A 279 13.14 25.20 53.32
N CYS A 280 14.25 25.95 53.26
CA CYS A 280 14.90 26.45 54.45
C CYS A 280 14.02 27.51 55.13
N THR A 281 13.61 27.23 56.37
CA THR A 281 12.85 28.17 57.19
C THR A 281 13.64 29.45 57.48
N ALA A 282 12.94 30.55 57.79
CA ALA A 282 13.57 31.85 58.07
C ALA A 282 14.68 31.76 59.13
N GLY A 283 15.82 32.40 58.84
CA GLY A 283 17.04 32.33 59.66
C GLY A 283 18.01 31.22 59.25
N TYR A 284 17.65 30.40 58.25
CA TYR A 284 18.50 29.36 57.67
C TYR A 284 18.71 29.57 56.17
N PHE A 285 19.83 29.08 55.63
CA PHE A 285 20.19 29.11 54.22
C PHE A 285 20.83 27.79 53.78
N SER A 286 20.82 27.53 52.48
CA SER A 286 21.54 26.40 51.86
C SER A 286 22.03 26.78 50.47
N GLY A 287 23.15 26.19 50.03
CA GLY A 287 23.57 26.22 48.63
C GLY A 287 22.89 25.11 47.83
N ASP A 288 23.26 24.97 46.55
CA ASP A 288 22.79 23.85 45.74
C ASP A 288 23.28 22.51 46.30
N VAL A 289 22.47 21.46 46.17
CA VAL A 289 22.77 20.09 46.61
C VAL A 289 23.07 19.99 48.12
N ALA A 290 22.33 20.73 48.94
CA ALA A 290 22.52 20.73 50.39
C ALA A 290 21.72 19.65 51.12
N GLU A 291 22.38 18.94 52.05
CA GLU A 291 21.73 17.96 52.92
C GLU A 291 20.88 18.62 54.03
N PHE A 292 21.37 19.75 54.55
CA PHE A 292 20.74 20.47 55.65
C PHE A 292 20.77 21.97 55.42
N CYS A 293 19.75 22.67 55.91
CA CYS A 293 19.76 24.12 56.04
C CYS A 293 20.66 24.55 57.21
N LEU A 294 21.54 25.52 56.97
CA LEU A 294 22.48 26.06 57.95
C LEU A 294 22.00 27.40 58.47
N ALA A 295 22.20 27.68 59.76
CA ALA A 295 21.81 28.97 60.33
C ALA A 295 22.63 30.12 59.72
N CYS A 296 21.98 31.26 59.43
CA CYS A 296 22.66 32.44 58.91
C CYS A 296 23.73 32.95 59.90
N PRO A 297 24.99 33.15 59.46
CA PRO A 297 26.04 33.70 60.31
C PRO A 297 25.69 35.09 60.86
N ALA A 298 26.30 35.45 62.00
CA ALA A 298 26.12 36.76 62.61
C ALA A 298 26.43 37.89 61.60
N GLY A 299 25.50 38.84 61.46
CA GLY A 299 25.58 39.92 60.48
C GLY A 299 24.94 39.62 59.12
N THR A 300 24.27 38.47 58.94
CA THR A 300 23.57 38.11 57.69
C THR A 300 22.11 37.69 57.95
N SER A 301 21.26 37.69 56.92
CA SER A 301 19.86 37.25 56.99
C SER A 301 19.49 36.39 55.78
N SER A 302 18.61 35.40 55.96
CA SER A 302 18.02 34.62 54.86
C SER A 302 17.09 35.53 54.04
N GLY A 303 17.50 35.93 52.84
CA GLY A 303 16.69 36.74 51.92
C GLY A 303 15.60 35.89 51.26
N GLY A 304 14.41 36.47 51.08
CA GLY A 304 13.31 35.89 50.31
C GLY A 304 13.35 36.28 48.84
#